data_AF-A0A7C3T3P4-F1
#
_entry.id   AF-A0A7C3T3P4-F1
#
_cell.length_a   1.000
_cell.length_b   1.000
_cell.length_c   1.000
_cell.angle_alpha   90.00
_cell.angle_beta   90.00
_cell.angle_gamma   90.00
#
_symmetry.space_group_name_H-M   'P 1'
#
loop_
_entity.id
_entity.type
_entity.pdbx_description
1 polymer ?
#
loop_
_entity_poly.entity_id
_entity_poly.type
_entity_poly.pdbx_seq_one_letter_code
_entity_poly.pdbx_strand_id
1 'polypeptide(L)'
;MIEAATVLPASATHLLANFAQFVFLLALAPLAEGILTKLEERIQGKQGPSIFQIYRDIRKLLHKEERVSRRSTWLFRFAPVIGFAMPLFVVLLVPALTTFPLTFAFMGDMVAAGFFLALAGFFGALAAMDTGNPYGPIGASRSRMVGFMVEPVFMMVFFSVSYAANSTIPYIVNQQWVAHGWASFLDPSHVLVMVAFVLIILADEARIPVDSPSGHVEIAMISHSKGLEYSGRGAALMKWGSAMKLMLLTMIFVNVLVAPYGLADHVSVSALAVAALWVFLKVLAFLVVLAGIEMSLAKLRLFRISEFVGAAFVICLLAMTLRLVTV
;
A
#
# COMPACT_ATOMS: atom_id res chain seq x y z
N MET A 1 -1.63 31.97 -6.07
CA MET A 1 -2.48 31.87 -7.28
C MET A 1 -1.73 31.04 -8.29
N ILE A 2 -1.94 29.73 -8.29
CA ILE A 2 -1.49 28.86 -9.38
C ILE A 2 -2.69 28.80 -10.33
N GLU A 3 -2.47 29.29 -11.56
CA GLU A 3 -3.43 29.24 -12.65
C GLU A 3 -4.15 27.90 -12.67
N ALA A 4 -5.46 27.98 -12.90
CA ALA A 4 -6.32 26.84 -13.21
C ALA A 4 -5.55 25.91 -14.17
N ALA A 5 -5.10 24.77 -13.62
CA ALA A 5 -4.45 23.74 -14.38
C ALA A 5 -5.39 23.40 -15.52
N THR A 6 -5.01 23.83 -16.72
CA THR A 6 -5.61 23.44 -17.97
C THR A 6 -5.76 21.93 -17.88
N VAL A 7 -7.01 21.46 -17.90
CA VAL A 7 -7.33 20.04 -18.05
C VAL A 7 -6.68 19.68 -19.38
N LEU A 8 -5.45 19.15 -19.32
CA LEU A 8 -4.71 18.75 -20.51
C LEU A 8 -5.67 17.81 -21.25
N PRO A 9 -6.02 18.10 -22.52
CA PRO A 9 -6.91 17.23 -23.26
C PRO A 9 -6.34 15.82 -23.16
N ALA A 10 -7.21 14.83 -22.90
CA ALA A 10 -6.81 13.44 -22.76
C ALA A 10 -6.20 12.96 -24.09
N SER A 11 -4.90 13.24 -24.26
CA SER A 11 -4.16 12.81 -25.41
C SER A 11 -4.07 11.29 -25.34
N ALA A 12 -4.25 10.63 -26.49
CA ALA A 12 -4.24 9.18 -26.56
C ALA A 12 -2.96 8.59 -25.91
N THR A 13 -1.85 9.31 -25.99
CA THR A 13 -0.57 8.96 -25.35
C THR A 13 -0.64 8.95 -23.81
N HIS A 14 -1.29 9.92 -23.17
CA HIS A 14 -1.45 9.91 -21.70
C HIS A 14 -2.40 8.81 -21.22
N LEU A 15 -3.43 8.48 -22.01
CA LEU A 15 -4.31 7.35 -21.72
C LEU A 15 -3.57 6.02 -21.84
N LEU A 16 -2.72 5.86 -22.85
CA LEU A 16 -1.87 4.69 -23.01
C LEU A 16 -0.85 4.57 -21.86
N ALA A 17 -0.26 5.68 -21.42
CA ALA A 17 0.63 5.70 -20.26
C ALA A 17 -0.09 5.30 -18.95
N ASN A 18 -1.32 5.79 -18.72
CA ASN A 18 -2.18 5.34 -17.61
C ASN A 18 -2.41 3.84 -17.65
N PHE A 19 -2.77 3.30 -18.83
CA PHE A 19 -3.01 1.88 -18.99
C PHE A 19 -1.73 1.06 -18.76
N ALA A 20 -0.59 1.52 -19.26
CA ALA A 20 0.71 0.88 -19.02
C ALA A 20 1.07 0.86 -17.52
N GLN A 21 0.90 1.98 -16.82
CA GLN A 21 1.08 2.06 -15.37
C GLN A 21 0.15 1.11 -14.62
N PHE A 22 -1.11 1.06 -15.01
CA PHE A 22 -2.10 0.18 -14.43
C PHE A 22 -1.71 -1.30 -14.55
N VAL A 23 -1.40 -1.74 -15.77
CA VAL A 23 -0.98 -3.12 -16.04
C VAL A 23 0.33 -3.45 -15.32
N PHE A 24 1.28 -2.52 -15.31
CA PHE A 24 2.56 -2.69 -14.65
C PHE A 24 2.39 -2.93 -13.15
N LEU A 25 1.66 -2.07 -12.43
CA LEU A 25 1.46 -2.24 -10.99
C LEU A 25 0.58 -3.44 -10.66
N LEU A 26 -0.46 -3.70 -11.45
CA LEU A 26 -1.34 -4.86 -11.31
C LEU A 26 -0.55 -6.18 -11.43
N ALA A 27 0.38 -6.24 -12.38
CA ALA A 27 1.29 -7.36 -12.53
C ALA A 27 2.33 -7.38 -11.42
N LEU A 28 2.99 -6.26 -11.09
CA LEU A 28 4.10 -6.23 -10.14
C LEU A 28 3.67 -6.57 -8.70
N ALA A 29 2.42 -6.28 -8.32
CA ALA A 29 1.93 -6.47 -6.96
C ALA A 29 2.08 -7.92 -6.42
N PRO A 30 1.55 -8.97 -7.09
CA PRO A 30 1.80 -10.35 -6.69
C PRO A 30 3.27 -10.76 -6.70
N LEU A 31 4.09 -10.15 -7.57
CA LEU A 31 5.52 -10.42 -7.62
C LEU A 31 6.22 -9.90 -6.37
N ALA A 32 5.90 -8.66 -5.95
CA ALA A 32 6.48 -8.06 -4.75
C ALA A 32 6.18 -8.87 -3.50
N GLU A 33 4.93 -9.30 -3.32
CA GLU A 33 4.56 -10.18 -2.20
C GLU A 33 5.32 -11.52 -2.26
N GLY A 34 5.44 -12.13 -3.45
CA GLY A 34 6.19 -13.36 -3.65
C GLY A 34 7.70 -13.22 -3.42
N ILE A 35 8.30 -12.09 -3.79
CA ILE A 35 9.71 -11.76 -3.50
C ILE A 35 9.88 -11.63 -1.99
N LEU A 36 8.99 -10.90 -1.32
CA LEU A 36 9.06 -10.66 0.12
C LEU A 36 8.99 -11.97 0.90
N THR A 37 8.00 -12.84 0.62
CA THR A 37 7.92 -14.18 1.24
C THR A 37 9.17 -15.01 0.96
N LYS A 38 9.76 -14.92 -0.24
CA LYS A 38 11.01 -15.62 -0.54
C LYS A 38 12.18 -15.12 0.30
N LEU A 39 12.29 -13.81 0.47
CA LEU A 39 13.35 -13.16 1.26
C LEU A 39 13.23 -13.55 2.73
N GLU A 40 12.03 -13.45 3.32
CA GLU A 40 11.74 -13.85 4.70
C GLU A 40 12.17 -15.30 4.96
N GLU A 41 11.74 -16.24 4.10
CA GLU A 41 12.10 -17.66 4.24
C GLU A 41 13.61 -17.91 4.10
N ARG A 42 14.28 -17.18 3.20
CA ARG A 42 15.74 -17.29 3.02
C ARG A 42 16.51 -16.76 4.21
N ILE A 43 16.08 -15.64 4.80
CA ILE A 43 16.68 -15.08 6.02
C ILE A 43 16.53 -16.06 7.19
N GLN A 44 15.42 -16.81 7.25
CA GLN A 44 15.21 -17.89 8.23
C GLN A 44 16.00 -19.19 7.92
N GLY A 45 16.85 -19.21 6.88
CA GLY A 45 17.64 -20.38 6.49
C GLY A 45 16.85 -21.46 5.73
N LYS A 46 15.61 -21.17 5.30
CA LYS A 46 14.76 -22.10 4.53
C LYS A 46 14.89 -21.82 3.04
N GLN A 47 14.42 -22.77 2.21
CA GLN A 47 14.39 -22.55 0.76
C GLN A 47 13.27 -21.59 0.35
N GLY A 48 12.10 -21.65 1.00
CA GLY A 48 10.91 -20.86 0.68
C GLY A 48 10.25 -21.19 -0.67
N PRO A 49 9.00 -20.74 -0.91
CA PRO A 49 8.25 -20.99 -2.14
C PRO A 49 8.89 -20.32 -3.38
N SER A 50 8.34 -20.52 -4.57
CA SER A 50 8.78 -19.77 -5.76
C SER A 50 8.34 -18.31 -5.65
N ILE A 51 9.10 -17.37 -6.21
CA ILE A 51 8.71 -15.94 -6.29
C ILE A 51 7.37 -15.80 -7.05
N PHE A 52 7.13 -16.66 -8.05
CA PHE A 52 5.86 -16.67 -8.80
C PHE A 52 4.71 -17.42 -8.12
N GLN A 53 4.84 -17.82 -6.85
CA GLN A 53 3.83 -18.65 -6.18
C GLN A 53 2.48 -17.92 -6.06
N ILE A 54 2.49 -16.63 -5.73
CA ILE A 54 1.27 -15.82 -5.57
C ILE A 54 0.45 -15.80 -6.86
N TYR A 55 1.08 -15.68 -8.04
CA TYR A 55 0.37 -15.78 -9.32
C TYR A 55 -0.26 -17.15 -9.56
N ARG A 56 0.45 -18.23 -9.22
CA ARG A 56 -0.07 -19.60 -9.37
C ARG A 56 -1.26 -19.83 -8.44
N ASP A 57 -1.21 -19.29 -7.23
CA ASP A 57 -2.30 -19.36 -6.27
C ASP A 57 -3.52 -18.56 -6.75
N ILE A 58 -3.34 -17.32 -7.20
CA ILE A 58 -4.42 -16.51 -7.78
C ILE A 58 -5.04 -17.24 -8.96
N ARG A 59 -4.23 -17.74 -9.90
CA ARG A 59 -4.70 -18.52 -11.05
C ARG A 59 -5.49 -19.75 -10.58
N LYS A 60 -4.96 -20.52 -9.63
CA LYS A 60 -5.62 -21.70 -9.05
C LYS A 60 -6.98 -21.34 -8.43
N LEU A 61 -7.04 -20.26 -7.66
CA LEU A 61 -8.26 -19.80 -6.99
C LEU A 61 -9.32 -19.33 -7.98
N LEU A 62 -8.94 -18.63 -9.04
CA LEU A 62 -9.86 -18.20 -10.11
C LEU A 62 -10.52 -19.38 -10.86
N HIS A 63 -9.84 -20.52 -10.94
CA HIS A 63 -10.35 -21.75 -11.56
C HIS A 63 -11.14 -22.64 -10.60
N LYS A 64 -11.17 -22.31 -9.31
CA LYS A 64 -11.95 -23.07 -8.32
C LYS A 64 -13.38 -22.55 -8.24
N GLU A 65 -14.30 -23.46 -7.97
CA GLU A 65 -15.68 -23.13 -7.59
C GLU A 65 -15.68 -22.36 -6.27
N GLU A 66 -16.48 -21.30 -6.20
CA GLU A 66 -16.67 -20.49 -5.00
C GLU A 66 -17.77 -21.09 -4.13
N ARG A 67 -17.42 -21.42 -2.89
CA ARG A 67 -18.35 -21.85 -1.84
C ARG A 67 -18.63 -20.66 -0.94
N VAL A 68 -19.91 -20.28 -0.86
CA VAL A 68 -20.41 -19.16 -0.05
C VAL A 68 -21.26 -19.73 1.08
N SER A 69 -21.08 -19.20 2.29
CA SER A 69 -21.88 -19.59 3.46
C SER A 69 -23.37 -19.33 3.22
N ARG A 70 -24.24 -20.19 3.75
CA ARG A 70 -25.69 -19.97 3.69
C ARG A 70 -26.15 -18.83 4.59
N ARG A 71 -25.31 -18.43 5.56
CA ARG A 71 -25.61 -17.36 6.52
C ARG A 71 -25.13 -15.99 6.08
N SER A 72 -24.27 -15.92 5.05
CA SER A 72 -23.75 -14.66 4.53
C SER A 72 -24.77 -13.94 3.67
N THR A 73 -24.73 -12.61 3.72
CA THR A 73 -25.59 -11.73 2.93
C THR A 73 -24.93 -11.35 1.60
N TRP A 74 -25.51 -10.37 0.90
CA TRP A 74 -24.91 -9.81 -0.32
C TRP A 74 -23.53 -9.21 -0.05
N LEU A 75 -23.27 -8.73 1.16
CA LEU A 75 -22.05 -8.05 1.55
C LEU A 75 -20.80 -8.92 1.36
N PHE A 76 -20.87 -10.19 1.78
CA PHE A 76 -19.81 -11.16 1.57
C PHE A 76 -19.42 -11.33 0.09
N ARG A 77 -20.39 -11.23 -0.84
CA ARG A 77 -20.12 -11.39 -2.29
C ARG A 77 -19.47 -10.15 -2.91
N PHE A 78 -19.83 -8.94 -2.45
CA PHE A 78 -19.31 -7.69 -3.01
C PHE A 78 -17.97 -7.27 -2.38
N ALA A 79 -17.70 -7.62 -1.13
CA ALA A 79 -16.49 -7.18 -0.44
C ALA A 79 -15.17 -7.55 -1.14
N PRO A 80 -14.98 -8.75 -1.74
CA PRO A 80 -13.76 -9.05 -2.49
C PRO A 80 -13.58 -8.19 -3.73
N VAL A 81 -14.69 -7.85 -4.40
CA VAL A 81 -14.67 -6.97 -5.57
C VAL A 81 -14.27 -5.56 -5.16
N ILE A 82 -14.83 -5.04 -4.06
CA ILE A 82 -14.48 -3.72 -3.52
C ILE A 82 -13.03 -3.70 -3.03
N GLY A 83 -12.61 -4.73 -2.28
CA GLY A 83 -11.25 -4.88 -1.77
C GLY A 83 -10.20 -4.95 -2.87
N PHE A 84 -10.55 -5.50 -4.03
CA PHE A 84 -9.70 -5.50 -5.21
C PHE A 84 -9.78 -4.18 -6.01
N ALA A 85 -10.96 -3.61 -6.19
CA ALA A 85 -11.17 -2.44 -7.03
C ALA A 85 -10.66 -1.13 -6.41
N MET A 86 -10.78 -0.94 -5.10
CA MET A 86 -10.38 0.34 -4.47
C MET A 86 -8.88 0.62 -4.59
N PRO A 87 -7.96 -0.34 -4.34
CA PRO A 87 -6.55 -0.16 -4.67
C PRO A 87 -6.31 0.25 -6.12
N LEU A 88 -7.09 -0.29 -7.07
CA LEU A 88 -6.93 0.03 -8.49
C LEU A 88 -7.29 1.48 -8.84
N PHE A 89 -8.21 2.11 -8.10
CA PHE A 89 -8.44 3.56 -8.24
C PHE A 89 -7.24 4.37 -7.76
N VAL A 90 -6.57 3.94 -6.69
CA VAL A 90 -5.36 4.60 -6.16
C VAL A 90 -4.19 4.52 -7.16
N VAL A 91 -4.10 3.43 -7.94
CA VAL A 91 -3.10 3.29 -9.02
C VAL A 91 -3.17 4.46 -10.03
N LEU A 92 -4.36 5.02 -10.26
CA LEU A 92 -4.55 6.14 -11.18
C LEU A 92 -4.06 7.48 -10.60
N LEU A 93 -3.94 7.58 -9.27
CA LEU A 93 -3.62 8.81 -8.55
C LEU A 93 -2.12 8.92 -8.20
N VAL A 94 -1.43 7.78 -8.05
CA VAL A 94 -0.04 7.74 -7.57
C VAL A 94 0.95 7.80 -8.75
N PRO A 95 2.03 8.61 -8.67
CA PRO A 95 3.10 8.61 -9.67
C PRO A 95 3.87 7.30 -9.62
N ALA A 96 3.62 6.42 -10.60
CA ALA A 96 4.30 5.13 -10.66
C ALA A 96 5.37 5.07 -11.75
N LEU A 97 5.04 5.44 -12.99
CA LEU A 97 5.97 5.36 -14.13
C LEU A 97 6.40 6.73 -14.69
N THR A 98 5.62 7.79 -14.48
CA THR A 98 5.88 9.11 -15.07
C THR A 98 6.10 10.18 -14.01
N THR A 99 6.92 11.19 -14.33
CA THR A 99 7.12 12.38 -13.47
C THR A 99 5.99 13.40 -13.61
N PHE A 100 5.31 13.41 -14.75
CA PHE A 100 4.22 14.33 -15.05
C PHE A 100 2.86 13.70 -14.74
N PRO A 101 1.87 14.54 -14.35
CA PRO A 101 0.51 14.06 -14.08
C PRO A 101 -0.12 13.46 -15.34
N LEU A 102 -0.67 12.26 -15.19
CA LEU A 102 -1.46 11.59 -16.21
C LEU A 102 -2.91 12.09 -16.21
N THR A 103 -3.71 11.68 -17.18
CA THR A 103 -5.10 12.15 -17.39
C THR A 103 -5.97 12.12 -16.12
N PHE A 104 -5.81 11.10 -15.27
CA PHE A 104 -6.61 10.91 -14.07
C PHE A 104 -5.93 11.39 -12.78
N ALA A 105 -4.72 11.96 -12.87
CA ALA A 105 -3.92 12.37 -11.71
C ALA A 105 -4.60 13.43 -10.83
N PHE A 106 -5.53 14.21 -11.40
CA PHE A 106 -6.27 15.28 -10.70
C PHE A 106 -7.67 14.86 -10.23
N MET A 107 -8.07 13.60 -10.43
CA MET A 107 -9.39 13.11 -9.97
C MET A 107 -9.48 12.95 -8.44
N GLY A 108 -8.33 12.90 -7.76
CA GLY A 108 -8.23 12.77 -6.32
C GLY A 108 -6.82 13.11 -5.85
N ASP A 109 -6.69 13.38 -4.55
CA ASP A 109 -5.44 13.72 -3.90
C ASP A 109 -4.96 12.59 -2.98
N MET A 110 -3.91 12.83 -2.18
CA MET A 110 -3.41 11.85 -1.20
C MET A 110 -4.49 11.43 -0.18
N VAL A 111 -5.39 12.34 0.19
CA VAL A 111 -6.47 12.05 1.12
C VAL A 111 -7.49 11.11 0.47
N ALA A 112 -7.88 11.36 -0.78
CA ALA A 112 -8.72 10.46 -1.56
C ALA A 112 -8.10 9.06 -1.69
N ALA A 113 -6.78 8.96 -1.91
CA ALA A 113 -6.07 7.68 -1.93
C ALA A 113 -6.22 6.92 -0.60
N GLY A 114 -6.07 7.61 0.54
CA GLY A 114 -6.31 7.05 1.87
C GLY A 114 -7.75 6.56 2.04
N PHE A 115 -8.75 7.34 1.59
CA PHE A 115 -10.17 6.96 1.67
C PHE A 115 -10.49 5.70 0.85
N PHE A 116 -9.93 5.53 -0.36
CA PHE A 116 -10.14 4.31 -1.14
C PHE A 116 -9.59 3.08 -0.41
N LEU A 117 -8.39 3.16 0.16
CA LEU A 117 -7.80 2.06 0.94
C LEU A 117 -8.61 1.78 2.22
N ALA A 118 -9.08 2.81 2.91
CA ALA A 118 -9.95 2.68 4.08
C ALA A 118 -11.28 2.02 3.72
N LEU A 119 -11.86 2.33 2.56
CA LEU A 119 -13.10 1.73 2.08
C LEU A 119 -12.95 0.23 1.80
N ALA A 120 -11.83 -0.19 1.18
CA ALA A 120 -11.51 -1.61 1.06
C ALA A 120 -11.43 -2.31 2.43
N GLY A 121 -10.74 -1.69 3.39
CA GLY A 121 -10.61 -2.20 4.76
C GLY A 121 -11.95 -2.31 5.49
N PHE A 122 -12.84 -1.33 5.30
CA PHE A 122 -14.18 -1.29 5.86
C PHE A 122 -15.06 -2.44 5.36
N PHE A 123 -15.15 -2.62 4.04
CA PHE A 123 -15.92 -3.73 3.46
C PHE A 123 -15.33 -5.09 3.81
N GLY A 124 -14.00 -5.22 3.87
CA GLY A 124 -13.34 -6.43 4.33
C GLY A 124 -13.65 -6.78 5.80
N ALA A 125 -13.74 -5.78 6.68
CA ALA A 125 -14.12 -5.97 8.08
C ALA A 125 -15.59 -6.39 8.23
N LEU A 126 -16.49 -5.78 7.45
CA LEU A 126 -17.91 -6.15 7.48
C LEU A 126 -18.14 -7.57 6.96
N ALA A 127 -17.48 -7.95 5.85
CA ALA A 127 -17.61 -9.29 5.29
C ALA A 127 -17.10 -10.38 6.24
N ALA A 128 -16.07 -10.08 7.04
CA ALA A 128 -15.58 -10.99 8.07
C ALA A 128 -16.65 -11.25 9.16
N MET A 129 -17.56 -10.30 9.42
CA MET A 129 -18.63 -10.46 10.40
C MET A 129 -19.88 -11.15 9.82
N ASP A 130 -20.05 -11.12 8.50
CA ASP A 130 -21.24 -11.57 7.78
C ASP A 130 -21.37 -13.11 7.69
N THR A 131 -20.29 -13.85 7.91
CA THR A 131 -20.23 -15.31 7.64
C THR A 131 -20.82 -16.17 8.75
N GLY A 132 -21.09 -15.57 9.93
CA GLY A 132 -21.60 -16.27 11.11
C GLY A 132 -20.56 -17.14 11.84
N ASN A 133 -19.28 -17.01 11.49
CA ASN A 133 -18.16 -17.64 12.19
C ASN A 133 -17.68 -16.74 13.35
N PRO A 134 -17.45 -17.27 14.58
CA PRO A 134 -16.94 -16.47 15.70
C PRO A 134 -15.57 -15.82 15.49
N TYR A 135 -14.67 -16.41 14.68
CA TYR A 135 -13.31 -15.89 14.47
C TYR A 135 -13.26 -14.64 13.58
N GLY A 136 -14.20 -14.52 12.65
CA GLY A 136 -14.29 -13.41 11.71
C GLY A 136 -14.44 -12.05 12.42
N PRO A 137 -15.49 -11.84 13.25
CA PRO A 137 -15.69 -10.63 14.03
C PRO A 137 -14.53 -10.31 14.99
N ILE A 138 -13.91 -11.33 15.61
CA ILE A 138 -12.80 -11.12 16.56
C ILE A 138 -11.60 -10.49 15.84
N GLY A 139 -11.16 -11.06 14.71
CA GLY A 139 -10.04 -10.49 13.98
C GLY A 139 -10.41 -9.20 13.24
N ALA A 140 -11.66 -9.04 12.77
CA ALA A 140 -12.15 -7.78 12.21
C ALA A 140 -12.06 -6.63 13.23
N SER A 141 -12.52 -6.86 14.47
CA SER A 141 -12.42 -5.90 15.57
C SER A 141 -10.98 -5.49 15.85
N ARG A 142 -10.06 -6.46 15.94
CA ARG A 142 -8.63 -6.19 16.14
C ARG A 142 -8.01 -5.42 14.98
N SER A 143 -8.30 -5.81 13.75
CA SER A 143 -7.77 -5.14 12.57
C SER A 143 -8.25 -3.69 12.47
N ARG A 144 -9.48 -3.43 12.92
CA ARG A 144 -10.08 -2.09 12.93
C ARG A 144 -9.58 -1.25 14.09
N MET A 145 -9.24 -1.85 15.23
CA MET A 145 -8.50 -1.20 16.31
C MET A 145 -7.15 -0.66 15.80
N VAL A 146 -6.38 -1.49 15.08
CA VAL A 146 -5.11 -1.07 14.47
C VAL A 146 -5.35 0.00 13.41
N GLY A 147 -6.27 -0.23 12.46
CA GLY A 147 -6.57 0.72 11.39
C GLY A 147 -7.03 2.09 11.91
N PHE A 148 -7.83 2.13 12.99
CA PHE A 148 -8.29 3.37 13.60
C PHE A 148 -7.14 4.21 14.18
N MET A 149 -6.09 3.55 14.67
CA MET A 149 -4.90 4.25 15.16
C MET A 149 -3.97 4.67 14.02
N VAL A 150 -3.91 3.90 12.94
CA VAL A 150 -3.03 4.16 11.80
C VAL A 150 -3.53 5.29 10.90
N GLU A 151 -4.86 5.43 10.71
CA GLU A 151 -5.46 6.46 9.85
C GLU A 151 -5.06 7.90 10.22
N PRO A 152 -5.07 8.33 11.50
CA PRO A 152 -4.54 9.64 11.89
C PRO A 152 -3.05 9.83 11.55
N VAL A 153 -2.24 8.76 11.62
CA VAL A 153 -0.81 8.83 11.25
C VAL A 153 -0.66 9.04 9.75
N PHE A 154 -1.47 8.36 8.92
CA PHE A 154 -1.53 8.62 7.47
C PHE A 154 -1.82 10.09 7.18
N MET A 155 -2.82 10.67 7.86
CA MET A 155 -3.18 12.08 7.68
C MET A 155 -2.03 13.01 8.06
N MET A 156 -1.31 12.73 9.15
CA MET A 156 -0.15 13.52 9.56
C MET A 156 1.00 13.43 8.55
N VAL A 157 1.28 12.26 7.99
CA VAL A 157 2.30 12.08 6.95
C VAL A 157 1.92 12.88 5.70
N PHE A 158 0.69 12.73 5.21
CA PHE A 158 0.22 13.45 4.04
C PHE A 158 0.22 14.95 4.27
N PHE A 159 -0.15 15.42 5.46
CA PHE A 159 -0.09 16.84 5.80
C PHE A 159 1.35 17.37 5.78
N SER A 160 2.30 16.67 6.41
CA SER A 160 3.71 17.08 6.44
C SER A 160 4.32 17.19 5.04
N VAL A 161 4.01 16.23 4.18
CA VAL A 161 4.50 16.18 2.80
C VAL A 161 3.76 17.18 1.90
N SER A 162 2.46 17.39 2.11
CA SER A 162 1.68 18.35 1.33
C SER A 162 2.06 19.79 1.67
N TYR A 163 2.35 20.06 2.95
CA TYR A 163 2.83 21.36 3.41
C TYR A 163 4.17 21.72 2.77
N ALA A 164 5.08 20.75 2.64
CA ALA A 164 6.34 20.89 1.92
C ALA A 164 6.19 21.41 0.49
N ALA A 165 5.26 20.79 -0.22
CA ALA A 165 5.10 20.93 -1.66
C ALA A 165 4.03 21.97 -2.03
N ASN A 166 3.36 22.58 -1.04
CA ASN A 166 2.17 23.41 -1.22
C ASN A 166 1.10 22.76 -2.12
N SER A 167 0.97 21.43 -2.04
CA SER A 167 0.03 20.66 -2.86
C SER A 167 -0.31 19.33 -2.21
N THR A 168 -1.54 18.89 -2.36
CA THR A 168 -2.01 17.56 -1.91
C THR A 168 -1.94 16.50 -3.01
N ILE A 169 -1.58 16.90 -4.25
CA ILE A 169 -1.56 16.00 -5.41
C ILE A 169 -0.22 15.25 -5.47
N PRO A 170 -0.20 13.91 -5.43
CA PRO A 170 1.02 13.10 -5.41
C PRO A 170 2.06 13.43 -6.49
N TYR A 171 1.60 13.72 -7.71
CA TYR A 171 2.48 14.10 -8.82
C TYR A 171 3.17 15.44 -8.59
N ILE A 172 2.45 16.44 -8.07
CA ILE A 172 3.02 17.77 -7.80
C ILE A 172 4.00 17.68 -6.64
N VAL A 173 3.65 16.93 -5.59
CA VAL A 173 4.54 16.64 -4.47
C VAL A 173 5.86 16.05 -4.98
N ASN A 174 5.79 14.99 -5.80
CA ASN A 174 6.96 14.33 -6.36
C ASN A 174 7.86 15.32 -7.16
N GLN A 175 7.26 16.15 -8.01
CA GLN A 175 7.98 17.17 -8.78
C GLN A 175 8.68 18.21 -7.89
N GLN A 176 8.01 18.68 -6.85
CA GLN A 176 8.58 19.65 -5.90
C GLN A 176 9.80 19.04 -5.19
N TRP A 177 9.74 17.77 -4.77
CA TRP A 177 10.87 17.11 -4.14
C TRP A 177 12.07 16.95 -5.07
N VAL A 178 11.84 16.63 -6.34
CA VAL A 178 12.91 16.57 -7.34
C VAL A 178 13.55 17.94 -7.55
N ALA A 179 12.75 19.02 -7.56
CA ALA A 179 13.24 20.38 -7.80
C ALA A 179 14.17 20.90 -6.67
N HIS A 180 13.93 20.52 -5.42
CA HIS A 180 14.76 20.93 -4.28
C HIS A 180 16.04 20.08 -4.11
N GLY A 181 16.18 18.99 -4.88
CA GLY A 181 17.37 18.15 -4.92
C GLY A 181 17.47 17.12 -3.79
N TRP A 182 18.55 16.33 -3.80
CA TRP A 182 18.73 15.18 -2.89
C TRP A 182 18.86 15.58 -1.41
N ALA A 183 19.34 16.79 -1.13
CA ALA A 183 19.56 17.27 0.24
C ALA A 183 18.24 17.33 1.04
N SER A 184 17.13 17.69 0.39
CA SER A 184 15.82 17.80 1.05
C SER A 184 15.27 16.45 1.54
N PHE A 185 15.78 15.33 1.03
CA PHE A 185 15.40 13.99 1.53
C PHE A 185 16.12 13.63 2.83
N LEU A 186 17.25 14.28 3.11
CA LEU A 186 18.02 14.11 4.33
C LEU A 186 17.65 15.12 5.42
N ASP A 187 16.71 16.03 5.13
CA ASP A 187 16.17 16.93 6.13
C ASP A 187 15.62 16.11 7.31
N PRO A 188 15.99 16.43 8.56
CA PRO A 188 15.59 15.64 9.73
C PRO A 188 14.08 15.42 9.82
N SER A 189 13.28 16.42 9.47
CA SER A 189 11.82 16.32 9.44
C SER A 189 11.35 15.27 8.42
N HIS A 190 11.92 15.24 7.22
CA HIS A 190 11.55 14.30 6.18
C HIS A 190 11.97 12.87 6.53
N VAL A 191 13.15 12.69 7.13
CA VAL A 191 13.60 11.37 7.61
C VAL A 191 12.63 10.80 8.65
N LEU A 192 12.14 11.62 9.57
CA LEU A 192 11.14 11.19 10.55
C LEU A 192 9.82 10.78 9.88
N VAL A 193 9.38 11.50 8.84
CA VAL A 193 8.21 11.10 8.04
C VAL A 193 8.42 9.75 7.35
N MET A 194 9.61 9.52 6.76
CA MET A 194 9.95 8.24 6.15
C MET A 194 9.89 7.11 7.17
N VAL A 195 10.47 7.30 8.36
CA VAL A 195 10.41 6.30 9.44
C VAL A 195 8.95 6.05 9.86
N ALA A 196 8.16 7.09 10.10
CA ALA A 196 6.75 6.96 10.47
C ALA A 196 5.95 6.18 9.41
N PHE A 197 6.21 6.42 8.13
CA PHE A 197 5.54 5.73 7.04
C PHE A 197 5.92 4.25 6.94
N VAL A 198 7.16 3.86 7.25
CA VAL A 198 7.54 2.45 7.37
C VAL A 198 6.78 1.77 8.51
N LEU A 199 6.63 2.44 9.66
CA LEU A 199 5.84 1.92 10.79
C LEU A 199 4.36 1.76 10.41
N ILE A 200 3.82 2.68 9.62
CA ILE A 200 2.47 2.57 9.05
C ILE A 200 2.34 1.35 8.15
N ILE A 201 3.29 1.12 7.23
CA ILE A 201 3.28 -0.05 6.34
C ILE A 201 3.23 -1.34 7.17
N LEU A 202 4.06 -1.45 8.21
CA LEU A 202 4.08 -2.61 9.10
C LEU A 202 2.74 -2.81 9.83
N ALA A 203 2.12 -1.73 10.30
CA ALA A 203 0.88 -1.80 11.04
C ALA A 203 -0.35 -2.09 10.17
N ASP A 204 -0.47 -1.43 9.01
CA ASP A 204 -1.64 -1.51 8.15
C ASP A 204 -1.70 -2.80 7.32
N GLU A 205 -0.54 -3.35 6.95
CA GLU A 205 -0.44 -4.66 6.28
C GLU A 205 -0.38 -5.83 7.28
N ALA A 206 -0.48 -5.54 8.59
CA ALA A 206 -0.41 -6.53 9.66
C ALA A 206 0.85 -7.41 9.54
N ARG A 207 1.99 -6.76 9.34
CA ARG A 207 3.32 -7.37 9.25
C ARG A 207 4.03 -7.32 10.59
N ILE A 208 5.10 -8.10 10.74
CA ILE A 208 5.82 -8.18 12.02
C ILE A 208 6.45 -6.79 12.28
N PRO A 209 6.20 -6.16 13.45
CA PRO A 209 5.85 -6.76 14.73
C PRO A 209 4.35 -6.77 15.09
N VAL A 210 3.46 -6.26 14.25
CA VAL A 210 2.03 -6.09 14.54
C VAL A 210 1.25 -7.41 14.43
N ASP A 211 1.38 -8.12 13.32
CA ASP A 211 0.88 -9.50 13.15
C ASP A 211 1.87 -10.30 12.30
N SER A 212 1.66 -11.61 12.17
CA SER A 212 2.48 -12.45 11.29
C SER A 212 1.68 -12.84 10.05
N PRO A 213 2.12 -12.48 8.84
CA PRO A 213 1.47 -12.89 7.59
C PRO A 213 1.44 -14.41 7.38
N SER A 214 2.36 -15.16 8.01
CA SER A 214 2.42 -16.62 7.95
C SER A 214 1.69 -17.31 9.13
N GLY A 215 1.25 -16.53 10.12
CA GLY A 215 0.63 -17.03 11.34
C GLY A 215 -0.81 -17.47 11.13
N HIS A 216 -1.05 -18.78 11.09
CA HIS A 216 -2.39 -19.36 10.94
C HIS A 216 -3.06 -19.73 12.29
N VAL A 217 -2.73 -19.02 13.37
CA VAL A 217 -3.30 -19.32 14.71
C VAL A 217 -4.64 -18.61 14.88
N GLU A 218 -5.75 -19.33 14.65
CA GLU A 218 -7.12 -18.82 14.50
C GLU A 218 -7.55 -17.80 15.57
N ILE A 219 -7.16 -18.00 16.83
CA ILE A 219 -7.57 -17.13 17.95
C ILE A 219 -6.76 -15.82 18.00
N ALA A 220 -5.54 -15.78 17.45
CA ALA A 220 -4.62 -14.64 17.53
C ALA A 220 -4.46 -13.87 16.20
N MET A 221 -5.23 -14.24 15.17
CA MET A 221 -5.21 -13.57 13.87
C MET A 221 -5.76 -12.14 13.98
N ILE A 222 -5.17 -11.23 13.20
CA ILE A 222 -5.70 -9.87 12.98
C ILE A 222 -6.17 -9.75 11.52
N SER A 223 -5.27 -9.90 10.55
CA SER A 223 -5.61 -9.67 9.14
C SER A 223 -6.17 -10.91 8.45
N HIS A 224 -5.60 -12.09 8.72
CA HIS A 224 -6.01 -13.34 8.08
C HIS A 224 -7.46 -13.76 8.38
N SER A 225 -8.04 -13.31 9.50
CA SER A 225 -9.43 -13.64 9.85
C SER A 225 -10.43 -13.17 8.79
N LYS A 226 -10.13 -12.07 8.07
CA LYS A 226 -11.02 -11.49 7.05
C LYS A 226 -11.18 -12.38 5.83
N GLY A 227 -10.18 -13.23 5.57
CA GLY A 227 -10.12 -14.13 4.43
C GLY A 227 -10.59 -15.55 4.69
N LEU A 228 -10.84 -15.95 5.94
CA LEU A 228 -10.97 -17.36 6.35
C LEU A 228 -12.08 -18.12 5.63
N GLU A 229 -13.22 -17.48 5.43
CA GLU A 229 -14.42 -18.10 4.86
C GLU A 229 -14.46 -17.98 3.33
N TYR A 230 -13.54 -17.22 2.74
CA TYR A 230 -13.49 -17.04 1.30
C TYR A 230 -12.88 -18.25 0.60
N SER A 231 -13.48 -18.62 -0.52
CA SER A 231 -12.99 -19.69 -1.40
C SER A 231 -13.13 -19.27 -2.86
N GLY A 232 -12.50 -20.04 -3.76
CA GLY A 232 -12.59 -19.79 -5.20
C GLY A 232 -12.22 -18.35 -5.60
N ARG A 233 -13.10 -17.70 -6.36
CA ARG A 233 -12.88 -16.37 -6.95
C ARG A 233 -12.80 -15.26 -5.91
N GLY A 234 -13.67 -15.24 -4.89
CA GLY A 234 -13.60 -14.25 -3.82
C GLY A 234 -12.26 -14.28 -3.09
N ALA A 235 -11.72 -15.46 -2.79
CA ALA A 235 -10.39 -15.61 -2.20
C ALA A 235 -9.26 -15.10 -3.11
N ALA A 236 -9.39 -15.30 -4.43
CA ALA A 236 -8.41 -14.79 -5.39
C ALA A 236 -8.37 -13.25 -5.39
N LEU A 237 -9.54 -12.61 -5.39
CA LEU A 237 -9.66 -11.14 -5.37
C LEU A 237 -9.16 -10.55 -4.05
N MET A 238 -9.48 -11.18 -2.91
CA MET A 238 -8.94 -10.77 -1.60
C MET A 238 -7.42 -10.86 -1.57
N LYS A 239 -6.84 -11.97 -2.06
CA LYS A 239 -5.38 -12.15 -2.11
C LYS A 239 -4.73 -11.11 -3.02
N TRP A 240 -5.27 -10.88 -4.21
CA TRP A 240 -4.72 -9.89 -5.14
C TRP A 240 -4.90 -8.46 -4.63
N GLY A 241 -6.04 -8.13 -4.03
CA GLY A 241 -6.31 -6.83 -3.42
C GLY A 241 -5.33 -6.50 -2.29
N SER A 242 -4.98 -7.49 -1.45
CA SER A 242 -3.93 -7.32 -0.43
C SER A 242 -2.56 -7.06 -1.06
N ALA A 243 -2.19 -7.83 -2.09
CA ALA A 243 -0.94 -7.60 -2.82
C ALA A 243 -0.87 -6.19 -3.42
N MET A 244 -2.00 -5.72 -3.98
CA MET A 244 -2.12 -4.36 -4.53
C MET A 244 -1.98 -3.30 -3.44
N LYS A 245 -2.57 -3.49 -2.26
CA LYS A 245 -2.46 -2.55 -1.15
C LYS A 245 -1.01 -2.40 -0.68
N LEU A 246 -0.30 -3.50 -0.44
CA LEU A 246 1.13 -3.50 -0.13
C LEU A 246 1.96 -2.81 -1.23
N MET A 247 1.66 -3.10 -2.50
CA MET A 247 2.34 -2.48 -3.64
C MET A 247 2.14 -0.96 -3.65
N LEU A 248 0.92 -0.47 -3.42
CA LEU A 248 0.62 0.96 -3.41
C LEU A 248 1.30 1.69 -2.25
N LEU A 249 1.26 1.12 -1.05
CA LEU A 249 1.97 1.70 0.09
C LEU A 249 3.48 1.73 -0.17
N THR A 250 4.03 0.65 -0.74
CA THR A 250 5.43 0.62 -1.19
C THR A 250 5.70 1.68 -2.24
N MET A 251 4.78 1.90 -3.18
CA MET A 251 4.91 2.88 -4.24
C MET A 251 4.94 4.30 -3.69
N ILE A 252 4.04 4.62 -2.76
CA ILE A 252 4.01 5.91 -2.08
C ILE A 252 5.32 6.12 -1.32
N PHE A 253 5.79 5.12 -0.57
CA PHE A 253 7.06 5.22 0.14
C PHE A 253 8.24 5.45 -0.80
N VAL A 254 8.42 4.58 -1.79
CA VAL A 254 9.59 4.56 -2.65
C VAL A 254 9.62 5.77 -3.59
N ASN A 255 8.51 6.09 -4.26
CA ASN A 255 8.48 7.13 -5.28
C ASN A 255 8.09 8.51 -4.75
N VAL A 256 7.30 8.62 -3.68
CA VAL A 256 6.89 9.92 -3.14
C VAL A 256 7.80 10.35 -2.00
N LEU A 257 8.21 9.43 -1.12
CA LEU A 257 8.98 9.78 0.09
C LEU A 257 10.48 9.58 -0.05
N VAL A 258 10.97 8.50 -0.66
CA VAL A 258 12.41 8.17 -0.63
C VAL A 258 13.17 8.69 -1.84
N ALA A 259 12.75 8.31 -3.05
CA ALA A 259 13.52 8.54 -4.27
C ALA A 259 12.59 8.68 -5.47
N PRO A 260 12.13 9.90 -5.82
CA PRO A 260 11.30 10.12 -7.02
C PRO A 260 12.04 9.98 -8.36
N TYR A 261 13.36 9.77 -8.35
CA TYR A 261 14.21 9.73 -9.56
C TYR A 261 13.99 8.49 -10.42
N GLY A 262 14.31 8.56 -11.72
CA GLY A 262 14.21 7.40 -12.62
C GLY A 262 12.79 7.11 -13.11
N LEU A 263 11.91 8.11 -13.09
CA LEU A 263 10.61 8.09 -13.75
C LEU A 263 10.69 8.71 -15.15
N ALA A 264 9.79 8.31 -16.03
CA ALA A 264 9.75 8.81 -17.41
C ALA A 264 9.26 10.27 -17.45
N ASP A 265 10.02 11.12 -18.13
CA ASP A 265 9.76 12.54 -18.36
C ASP A 265 8.91 12.81 -19.60
N HIS A 266 8.83 11.85 -20.53
CA HIS A 266 7.99 11.89 -21.72
C HIS A 266 7.37 10.52 -22.02
N VAL A 267 6.29 10.50 -22.80
CA VAL A 267 5.65 9.24 -23.22
C VAL A 267 6.42 8.64 -24.39
N SER A 268 7.32 7.69 -24.10
CA SER A 268 7.93 6.81 -25.09
C SER A 268 8.05 5.39 -24.53
N VAL A 269 8.02 4.38 -25.42
CA VAL A 269 8.10 2.97 -25.00
C VAL A 269 9.42 2.68 -24.28
N SER A 270 10.53 3.25 -24.76
CA SER A 270 11.84 3.11 -24.14
C SER A 270 11.91 3.81 -22.78
N ALA A 271 11.40 5.04 -22.65
CA ALA A 271 11.40 5.76 -21.38
C ALA A 271 10.56 5.02 -20.32
N LEU A 272 9.37 4.54 -20.71
CA LEU A 272 8.51 3.77 -19.80
C LEU A 272 9.14 2.44 -19.39
N ALA A 273 9.84 1.76 -20.29
CA ALA A 273 10.54 0.51 -19.97
C ALA A 273 11.70 0.73 -18.99
N VAL A 274 12.49 1.80 -19.19
CA VAL A 274 13.56 2.20 -18.27
C VAL A 274 13.00 2.59 -16.91
N ALA A 275 11.90 3.36 -16.88
CA ALA A 275 11.22 3.74 -15.64
C ALA A 275 10.68 2.50 -14.89
N ALA A 276 10.07 1.55 -15.60
CA ALA A 276 9.59 0.30 -15.02
C ALA A 276 10.72 -0.51 -14.37
N LEU A 277 11.90 -0.57 -14.99
CA LEU A 277 13.08 -1.22 -14.43
C LEU A 277 13.57 -0.51 -13.16
N TRP A 278 13.67 0.82 -13.18
CA TRP A 278 14.07 1.60 -12.01
C TRP A 278 13.10 1.41 -10.85
N VAL A 279 11.80 1.48 -11.11
CA VAL A 279 10.76 1.23 -10.11
C VAL A 279 10.89 -0.18 -9.54
N PHE A 280 11.06 -1.20 -10.39
CA PHE A 280 11.28 -2.57 -9.94
C PHE A 280 12.50 -2.69 -9.01
N LEU A 281 13.63 -2.08 -9.36
CA LEU A 281 14.84 -2.12 -8.53
C LEU A 281 14.64 -1.44 -7.18
N LYS A 282 13.96 -0.29 -7.14
CA LYS A 282 13.68 0.39 -5.87
C LYS A 282 12.69 -0.38 -5.00
N VAL A 283 11.65 -0.97 -5.60
CA VAL A 283 10.72 -1.85 -4.90
C VAL A 283 11.50 -3.02 -4.31
N LEU A 284 12.36 -3.69 -5.09
CA LEU A 284 13.21 -4.78 -4.61
C LEU A 284 14.09 -4.34 -3.43
N ALA A 285 14.75 -3.19 -3.52
CA ALA A 285 15.57 -2.64 -2.44
C ALA A 285 14.75 -2.42 -1.16
N PHE A 286 13.55 -1.85 -1.28
CA PHE A 286 12.66 -1.67 -0.14
C PHE A 286 12.19 -3.00 0.45
N LEU A 287 11.83 -3.99 -0.38
CA LEU A 287 11.41 -5.31 0.11
C LEU A 287 12.54 -6.02 0.88
N VAL A 288 13.80 -5.83 0.50
CA VAL A 288 14.95 -6.35 1.26
C VAL A 288 15.03 -5.70 2.64
N VAL A 289 14.86 -4.38 2.73
CA VAL A 289 14.82 -3.66 4.01
C VAL A 289 13.64 -4.11 4.86
N LEU A 290 12.45 -4.20 4.26
CA LEU A 290 11.23 -4.64 4.92
C LEU A 290 11.37 -6.07 5.47
N ALA A 291 11.86 -7.01 4.67
CA ALA A 291 12.16 -8.37 5.10
C ALA A 291 13.17 -8.39 6.26
N GLY A 292 14.22 -7.56 6.19
CA GLY A 292 15.20 -7.43 7.27
C GLY A 292 14.57 -6.96 8.58
N ILE A 293 13.68 -5.96 8.53
CA ILE A 293 12.95 -5.46 9.70
C ILE A 293 12.05 -6.56 10.28
N GLU A 294 11.23 -7.20 9.44
CA GLU A 294 10.28 -8.23 9.88
C GLU A 294 10.97 -9.44 10.51
N MET A 295 12.14 -9.83 9.98
CA MET A 295 12.90 -10.97 10.50
C MET A 295 13.76 -10.63 11.72
N SER A 296 13.95 -9.33 12.02
CA SER A 296 14.70 -8.87 13.20
C SER A 296 13.82 -8.62 14.42
N LEU A 297 12.51 -8.48 14.23
CA LEU A 297 11.56 -8.14 15.29
C LEU A 297 10.71 -9.34 15.70
N ALA A 298 10.27 -9.36 16.95
CA ALA A 298 9.30 -10.33 17.45
C ALA A 298 7.87 -9.79 17.36
N LYS A 299 6.89 -10.68 17.17
CA LYS A 299 5.47 -10.31 17.22
C LYS A 299 5.11 -9.74 18.59
N LEU A 300 4.50 -8.55 18.59
CA LEU A 300 4.00 -7.87 19.77
C LEU A 300 2.69 -8.48 20.26
N ARG A 301 2.40 -8.30 21.55
CA ARG A 301 1.07 -8.56 22.10
C ARG A 301 0.11 -7.47 21.61
N LEU A 302 -1.17 -7.84 21.41
CA LEU A 302 -2.21 -6.96 20.86
C LEU A 302 -2.25 -5.57 21.53
N PHE A 303 -2.16 -5.49 22.86
CA PHE A 303 -2.20 -4.22 23.60
C PHE A 303 -0.95 -3.35 23.46
N ARG A 304 0.19 -3.90 22.99
CA ARG A 304 1.40 -3.09 22.68
C ARG A 304 1.38 -2.52 21.27
N ILE A 305 0.44 -2.94 20.43
CA ILE A 305 0.32 -2.39 19.06
C ILE A 305 -0.09 -0.91 19.13
N SER A 306 -0.90 -0.52 20.13
CA SER A 306 -1.23 0.89 20.35
C SER A 306 -0.01 1.74 20.70
N GLU A 307 0.94 1.20 21.48
CA GLU A 307 2.21 1.86 21.79
C GLU A 307 3.07 2.01 20.52
N PHE A 308 3.12 0.97 19.68
CA PHE A 308 3.85 0.98 18.41
C PHE A 308 3.29 2.04 17.42
N VAL A 309 1.98 2.06 17.21
CA VAL A 309 1.34 3.06 16.33
C VAL A 309 1.37 4.45 16.96
N GLY A 310 1.27 4.54 18.29
CA GLY A 310 1.44 5.79 19.03
C GLY A 310 2.83 6.38 18.85
N ALA A 311 3.89 5.56 18.84
CA ALA A 311 5.24 6.01 18.52
C ALA A 311 5.33 6.57 17.09
N ALA A 312 4.71 5.91 16.10
CA ALA A 312 4.64 6.43 14.73
C ALA A 312 3.93 7.78 14.66
N PHE A 313 2.83 7.95 15.41
CA PHE A 313 2.12 9.22 15.52
C PHE A 313 3.01 10.32 16.11
N VAL A 314 3.71 10.05 17.22
CA VAL A 314 4.60 11.02 17.88
C VAL A 314 5.78 11.40 16.97
N ILE A 315 6.38 10.42 16.27
CA ILE A 315 7.45 10.67 15.29
C ILE A 315 6.94 11.60 14.19
N CYS A 316 5.75 11.36 13.65
CA CYS A 316 5.18 12.21 12.61
C CYS A 316 4.81 13.61 13.12
N LEU A 317 4.32 13.71 14.36
CA LEU A 317 4.03 15.00 14.99
C LEU A 317 5.31 15.80 15.20
N LEU A 318 6.38 15.17 15.67
CA LEU A 318 7.71 15.78 15.78
C LEU A 318 8.25 16.24 14.42
N ALA A 319 8.08 15.42 13.39
CA ALA A 319 8.47 15.79 12.02
C ALA A 319 7.75 17.06 11.55
N MET A 320 6.44 17.16 11.83
CA MET A 320 5.63 18.32 11.48
C MET A 320 6.06 19.57 12.25
N THR A 321 6.27 19.47 13.57
CA THR A 321 6.67 20.63 14.37
C THR A 321 8.04 21.14 13.99
N LEU A 322 9.01 20.24 13.75
CA LEU A 322 10.33 20.62 13.23
C LEU A 322 10.19 21.37 11.91
N ARG A 323 9.36 20.86 11.01
CA ARG A 323 9.15 21.50 9.70
C ARG A 323 8.53 22.89 9.83
N LEU A 324 7.54 23.06 10.69
CA LEU A 324 6.89 24.35 10.92
C LEU A 324 7.83 25.40 11.54
N VAL A 325 8.83 24.97 12.31
CA VAL A 325 9.81 25.85 12.95
C VAL A 325 10.97 26.22 12.02
N THR A 326 11.30 25.36 11.06
CA THR A 326 12.41 25.59 10.10
C THR A 326 12.03 26.45 8.89
N VAL A 327 10.76 26.84 8.74
CA VAL A 327 10.26 27.78 7.72
C VAL A 327 10.33 29.21 8.26
#